data_AF-A0A9R0TW42-F1
#
_entry.id   AF-A0A9R0TW42-F1
#
_cell.length_a   1.000
_cell.length_b   1.000
_cell.length_c   1.000
_cell.angle_alpha   90.00
_cell.angle_beta   90.00
_cell.angle_gamma   90.00
#
_symmetry.space_group_name_H-M   'P 1'
#
loop_
_entity.id
_entity.type
_entity.pdbx_description
1 polymer ?
#
loop_
_entity_poly.entity_id
_entity_poly.type
_entity_poly.pdbx_seq_one_letter_code
_entity_poly.pdbx_strand_id
1 'polypeptide(L)'
;MSTQLTHHHHRVLAFCSIFIVHREIMANSMVPTLLHRLVLVLLLLLLPVLNSGQAEGCATPAAAARRGTSLRSQAGALLHWKSSVKYSSKHQLGTWGDDGMYPCNWTGITCGDTLSRRGTMGKVITGISLDGAGIAGRLDKLRFQSLPYLVNLDLSDNYHLSGAIPPGIGSLSMLSTLNFSGDQLSGHIPASFCNLGQLTGMDLSSNNLTGQIPPALGNLSRLGFLYLRGNRLSGNIPWHLGQLQNMREMDLSLNDISGHVPSALANLTNLNYLDLSDNRLSGPIPKELGHIQTLQVLHLEKNNLSGTIPPSLGNLTVLTYLTAYRNQYTGTIPAEFGMLSSLISLDLSDNHLTGPVPYSVAGNLTSVTYFSLFGNHITGSIPHEFGNLVNLETLALSDNLIVGSVPSSIGNMSSLKQLIIHNNSISGELPTELGNLVNLEYLMSYENQLSGSIPPSYGKLVKMTQMRLFNNQLSGPVPPALSNLTNLVESLHWMTTS
;
A
#
# COMPACT_ATOMS: atom_id res chain seq x y z
N MET A 1 -7.08 -5.91 -26.57
CA MET A 1 -7.92 -6.74 -25.67
C MET A 1 -8.88 -7.56 -26.51
N SER A 2 -8.62 -8.86 -26.68
CA SER A 2 -9.56 -9.88 -27.23
C SER A 2 -8.91 -11.28 -27.31
N THR A 3 -7.59 -11.41 -27.18
CA THR A 3 -6.86 -12.68 -27.46
C THR A 3 -6.38 -13.48 -26.24
N GLN A 4 -6.60 -13.01 -25.00
CA GLN A 4 -6.25 -13.79 -23.80
C GLN A 4 -7.43 -14.50 -23.11
N LEU A 5 -8.68 -14.05 -23.32
CA LEU A 5 -9.86 -14.82 -22.87
C LEU A 5 -10.18 -16.00 -23.81
N THR A 6 -9.81 -15.91 -25.09
CA THR A 6 -9.98 -17.02 -26.06
C THR A 6 -8.99 -18.16 -25.82
N HIS A 7 -7.81 -17.90 -25.24
CA HIS A 7 -6.83 -18.95 -24.95
C HIS A 7 -7.24 -19.86 -23.78
N HIS A 8 -8.02 -19.36 -22.81
CA HIS A 8 -8.48 -20.21 -21.71
C HIS A 8 -9.64 -21.13 -22.13
N HIS A 9 -10.56 -20.62 -22.97
CA HIS A 9 -11.62 -21.43 -23.58
C HIS A 9 -11.09 -22.43 -24.61
N HIS A 10 -10.08 -22.08 -25.42
CA HIS A 10 -9.45 -23.04 -26.34
C HIS A 10 -8.65 -24.14 -25.62
N ARG A 11 -8.08 -23.87 -24.44
CA ARG A 11 -7.37 -24.90 -23.65
C ARG A 11 -8.32 -25.92 -23.02
N VAL A 12 -9.50 -25.49 -22.58
CA VAL A 12 -10.55 -26.40 -22.06
C VAL A 12 -11.19 -27.18 -23.21
N LEU A 13 -11.46 -26.55 -24.36
CA LEU A 13 -11.98 -27.23 -25.55
C LEU A 13 -10.97 -28.23 -26.14
N ALA A 14 -9.68 -27.90 -26.19
CA ALA A 14 -8.64 -28.84 -26.62
C ALA A 14 -8.53 -30.07 -25.69
N PHE A 15 -8.74 -29.88 -24.38
CA PHE A 15 -8.77 -30.99 -23.42
C PHE A 15 -9.99 -31.90 -23.60
N CYS A 16 -11.17 -31.33 -23.86
CA CYS A 16 -12.36 -32.13 -24.22
C CYS A 16 -12.17 -32.86 -25.55
N SER A 17 -11.55 -32.24 -26.57
CA SER A 17 -11.24 -32.88 -27.85
C SER A 17 -10.23 -34.02 -27.70
N ILE A 18 -9.21 -33.89 -26.84
CA ILE A 18 -8.24 -34.97 -26.56
C ILE A 18 -8.91 -36.15 -25.84
N PHE A 19 -9.82 -35.89 -24.90
CA PHE A 19 -10.58 -36.95 -24.22
C PHE A 19 -11.57 -37.66 -25.15
N ILE A 20 -12.19 -36.93 -26.09
CA ILE A 20 -13.10 -37.50 -27.11
C ILE A 20 -12.31 -38.36 -28.12
N VAL A 21 -11.16 -37.88 -28.58
CA VAL A 21 -10.25 -38.63 -29.47
C VAL A 21 -9.70 -39.88 -28.77
N HIS A 22 -9.41 -39.82 -27.47
CA HIS A 22 -8.99 -41.00 -26.71
C HIS A 22 -10.10 -42.05 -26.57
N ARG A 23 -11.37 -41.62 -26.48
CA ARG A 23 -12.54 -42.51 -26.43
C ARG A 23 -12.84 -43.16 -27.79
N GLU A 24 -12.64 -42.44 -28.90
CA GLU A 24 -12.77 -42.98 -30.26
C GLU A 24 -11.64 -43.95 -30.64
N ILE A 25 -10.40 -43.69 -30.19
CA ILE A 25 -9.25 -44.58 -30.45
C ILE A 25 -9.36 -45.91 -29.69
N MET A 26 -10.04 -45.93 -28.53
CA MET A 26 -10.28 -47.17 -27.76
C MET A 26 -11.41 -48.04 -28.34
N ALA A 27 -12.22 -47.53 -29.26
CA ALA A 27 -13.35 -48.24 -29.86
C ALA A 27 -13.00 -49.01 -31.15
N ASN A 28 -11.87 -48.70 -31.80
CA ASN A 28 -11.41 -49.37 -33.03
C ASN A 28 -10.01 -49.95 -32.84
N SER A 29 -9.93 -51.28 -32.80
CA SER A 29 -8.66 -52.01 -32.65
C SER A 29 -7.70 -51.79 -33.81
N MET A 30 -6.39 -51.89 -33.50
CA MET A 30 -5.21 -52.01 -34.39
C MET A 30 -4.47 -50.71 -34.76
N VAL A 31 -3.78 -50.11 -33.77
CA VAL A 31 -2.60 -49.24 -33.98
C VAL A 31 -1.56 -49.59 -32.90
N PRO A 32 -0.26 -49.71 -33.23
CA PRO A 32 0.71 -50.44 -32.41
C PRO A 32 1.08 -49.70 -31.13
N THR A 33 1.47 -50.49 -30.14
CA THR A 33 1.88 -50.18 -28.76
C THR A 33 2.84 -48.99 -28.55
N LEU A 34 3.40 -48.42 -29.62
CA LEU A 34 4.25 -47.23 -29.59
C LEU A 34 3.47 -45.93 -29.35
N LEU A 35 2.29 -45.74 -29.96
CA LEU A 35 1.54 -44.48 -29.85
C LEU A 35 0.97 -44.29 -28.44
N HIS A 36 0.51 -45.38 -27.83
CA HIS A 36 0.02 -45.39 -26.45
C HIS A 36 1.16 -45.09 -25.45
N ARG A 37 2.37 -45.61 -25.70
CA ARG A 37 3.57 -45.30 -24.90
C ARG A 37 4.03 -43.86 -25.08
N LEU A 38 3.93 -43.30 -26.28
CA LEU A 38 4.27 -41.88 -26.55
C LEU A 38 3.31 -40.92 -25.85
N VAL A 39 2.00 -41.22 -25.83
CA VAL A 39 1.01 -40.41 -25.10
C VAL A 39 1.23 -40.51 -23.59
N LEU A 40 1.54 -41.69 -23.06
CA LEU A 40 1.88 -41.86 -21.64
C LEU A 40 3.18 -41.12 -21.26
N VAL A 41 4.20 -41.17 -22.12
CA VAL A 41 5.47 -40.45 -21.90
C VAL A 41 5.26 -38.94 -21.99
N LEU A 42 4.41 -38.43 -22.91
CA LEU A 42 4.06 -37.01 -22.94
C LEU A 42 3.29 -36.59 -21.69
N LEU A 43 2.33 -37.40 -21.21
CA LEU A 43 1.62 -37.15 -19.95
C LEU A 43 2.58 -37.18 -18.74
N LEU A 44 3.52 -38.11 -18.71
CA LEU A 44 4.56 -38.22 -17.66
C LEU A 44 5.61 -37.11 -17.72
N LEU A 45 5.92 -36.57 -18.90
CA LEU A 45 6.82 -35.43 -19.10
C LEU A 45 6.13 -34.07 -18.88
N LEU A 46 4.79 -34.02 -18.94
CA LEU A 46 3.99 -32.83 -18.62
C LEU A 46 3.59 -32.75 -17.14
N LEU A 47 3.61 -33.86 -16.40
CA LEU A 47 3.38 -33.87 -14.95
C LEU A 47 4.36 -32.98 -14.14
N PRO A 48 5.67 -32.88 -14.46
CA PRO A 48 6.58 -31.94 -13.82
C PRO A 48 6.27 -30.47 -14.16
N VAL A 49 5.71 -30.19 -15.33
CA VAL A 49 5.37 -28.82 -15.80
C VAL A 49 4.02 -28.36 -15.23
N LEU A 50 3.14 -29.28 -14.87
CA LEU A 50 1.92 -28.99 -14.08
C LEU A 50 2.20 -28.90 -12.57
N ASN A 51 3.32 -29.45 -12.09
CA ASN A 51 3.73 -29.38 -10.67
C ASN A 51 4.63 -28.19 -10.30
N SER A 52 5.06 -27.36 -11.25
CA SER A 52 5.87 -26.16 -10.94
C SER A 52 5.07 -25.01 -10.31
N GLY A 53 3.78 -25.24 -10.00
CA GLY A 53 2.91 -24.35 -9.24
C GLY A 53 2.41 -24.96 -7.92
N GLN A 54 3.03 -26.04 -7.43
CA GLN A 54 2.75 -26.49 -6.07
C GLN A 54 3.24 -25.41 -5.10
N ALA A 55 2.30 -24.64 -4.56
CA ALA A 55 2.46 -24.04 -3.26
C ALA A 55 2.94 -25.16 -2.33
N GLU A 56 4.19 -25.08 -1.88
CA GLU A 56 4.65 -25.86 -0.74
C GLU A 56 3.73 -25.48 0.41
N GLY A 57 2.65 -26.26 0.58
CA GLY A 57 1.71 -26.07 1.68
C GLY A 57 2.49 -26.16 2.98
N CYS A 58 2.01 -25.47 4.02
CA CYS A 58 2.56 -25.58 5.35
C CYS A 58 2.65 -27.06 5.72
N ALA A 59 3.84 -27.64 5.64
CA ALA A 59 4.07 -28.95 6.21
C ALA A 59 3.64 -28.82 7.66
N THR A 60 2.75 -29.70 8.11
CA THR A 60 2.48 -29.85 9.54
C THR A 60 3.85 -29.90 10.21
N PRO A 61 4.16 -29.03 11.18
CA PRO A 61 5.45 -29.08 11.82
C PRO A 61 5.55 -30.48 12.37
N ALA A 62 6.39 -31.32 11.75
CA ALA A 62 6.86 -32.52 12.39
C ALA A 62 7.28 -32.04 13.76
N ALA A 63 6.74 -32.67 14.80
CA ALA A 63 7.15 -32.43 16.17
C ALA A 63 8.64 -32.79 16.26
N ALA A 64 9.48 -31.90 15.76
CA ALA A 64 10.91 -31.98 15.84
C ALA A 64 11.16 -31.77 17.32
N ALA A 65 11.31 -32.92 17.99
CA ALA A 65 11.49 -33.03 19.42
C ALA A 65 12.34 -31.85 19.89
N ARG A 66 11.84 -31.15 20.91
CA ARG A 66 12.50 -30.06 21.66
C ARG A 66 13.87 -30.53 22.17
N ARG A 67 14.82 -30.72 21.28
CA ARG A 67 16.22 -30.93 21.60
C ARG A 67 16.71 -29.55 21.95
N GLY A 68 16.54 -29.18 23.22
CA GLY A 68 17.04 -27.91 23.75
C GLY A 68 18.48 -27.74 23.30
N THR A 69 18.70 -26.78 22.40
CA THR A 69 20.02 -26.42 21.93
C THR A 69 20.69 -25.68 23.07
N SER A 70 21.89 -26.12 23.45
CA SER A 70 22.63 -25.45 24.52
C SER A 70 22.95 -24.01 24.13
N LEU A 71 23.10 -23.11 25.11
CA LEU A 71 23.52 -21.73 24.86
C LEU A 71 24.82 -21.67 24.03
N ARG A 72 25.74 -22.60 24.28
CA ARG A 72 26.97 -22.76 23.49
C ARG A 72 26.69 -23.10 22.02
N SER A 73 25.70 -23.96 21.74
CA SER A 73 25.31 -24.29 20.36
C SER A 73 24.66 -23.08 19.66
N GLN A 74 23.86 -22.30 20.39
CA GLN A 74 23.26 -21.07 19.90
C GLN A 74 24.35 -20.04 19.55
N ALA A 75 25.29 -19.82 20.47
CA ALA A 75 26.47 -18.97 20.25
C ALA A 75 27.31 -19.43 19.06
N GLY A 76 27.53 -20.75 18.90
CA GLY A 76 28.26 -21.32 17.77
C GLY A 76 27.61 -21.04 16.41
N ALA A 77 26.28 -21.06 16.33
CA ALA A 77 25.56 -20.72 15.10
C ALA A 77 25.74 -19.23 14.72
N LEU A 78 25.71 -18.35 15.71
CA LEU A 78 25.95 -16.92 15.53
C LEU A 78 27.40 -16.63 15.10
N LEU A 79 28.38 -17.27 15.73
CA LEU A 79 29.80 -17.12 15.34
C LEU A 79 30.08 -17.69 13.94
N HIS A 80 29.42 -18.78 13.56
CA HIS A 80 29.48 -19.31 12.21
C HIS A 80 28.94 -18.28 11.20
N TRP A 81 27.81 -17.63 11.50
CA TRP A 81 27.30 -16.55 10.66
C TRP A 81 28.23 -15.33 10.63
N LYS A 82 28.74 -14.86 11.78
CA LYS A 82 29.78 -13.81 11.87
C LYS A 82 31.00 -14.13 11.02
N SER A 83 31.39 -15.40 10.90
CA SER A 83 32.53 -15.77 10.05
C SER A 83 32.28 -15.51 8.55
N SER A 84 31.01 -15.54 8.13
CA SER A 84 30.57 -15.38 6.74
C SER A 84 30.24 -13.94 6.31
N VAL A 85 30.04 -13.01 7.25
CA VAL A 85 29.82 -11.59 6.92
C VAL A 85 31.13 -10.93 6.48
N LYS A 86 31.04 -9.81 5.75
CA LYS A 86 32.22 -9.06 5.27
C LYS A 86 33.08 -8.60 6.46
N TYR A 87 34.40 -8.49 6.23
CA TYR A 87 35.37 -8.18 7.29
C TYR A 87 35.07 -6.88 8.04
N SER A 88 34.71 -5.80 7.33
CA SER A 88 34.31 -4.52 7.94
C SER A 88 33.15 -4.68 8.93
N SER A 89 32.17 -5.51 8.61
CA SER A 89 31.02 -5.82 9.46
C SER A 89 31.41 -6.63 10.71
N LYS A 90 32.50 -7.41 10.66
CA LYS A 90 32.94 -8.23 11.81
C LYS A 90 33.38 -7.36 12.99
N HIS A 91 33.89 -6.15 12.71
CA HIS A 91 34.24 -5.18 13.75
C HIS A 91 33.00 -4.67 14.49
N GLN A 92 31.89 -4.48 13.78
CA GLN A 92 30.61 -4.09 14.39
C GLN A 92 30.04 -5.20 15.29
N LEU A 93 30.35 -6.45 14.97
CA LEU A 93 30.08 -7.61 15.83
C LEU A 93 31.24 -7.92 16.80
N GLY A 94 32.07 -6.93 17.14
CA GLY A 94 33.35 -7.10 17.85
C GLY A 94 33.25 -8.00 19.08
N THR A 95 32.31 -7.69 19.97
CA THR A 95 32.08 -8.38 21.25
C THR A 95 31.75 -9.88 21.12
N TRP A 96 31.35 -10.32 19.92
CA TRP A 96 30.95 -11.71 19.69
C TRP A 96 32.18 -12.64 19.70
N GLY A 97 32.28 -13.45 20.75
CA GLY A 97 33.30 -14.49 20.88
C GLY A 97 34.44 -14.16 21.85
N ASP A 98 34.50 -12.92 22.37
CA ASP A 98 35.59 -12.45 23.23
C ASP A 98 35.50 -13.04 24.66
N ASP A 99 34.28 -13.26 25.18
CA ASP A 99 34.02 -13.71 26.56
C ASP A 99 33.73 -15.22 26.69
N GLY A 100 34.60 -16.09 26.15
CA GLY A 100 34.52 -17.53 26.42
C GLY A 100 33.24 -18.23 25.92
N MET A 101 32.63 -17.72 24.84
CA MET A 101 31.35 -18.18 24.24
C MET A 101 30.09 -17.96 25.11
N TYR A 102 30.06 -16.93 25.95
CA TYR A 102 28.82 -16.51 26.62
C TYR A 102 28.11 -15.38 25.83
N PRO A 103 27.07 -15.69 25.04
CA PRO A 103 26.50 -14.73 24.08
C PRO A 103 25.63 -13.65 24.72
N CYS A 104 25.28 -13.76 26.01
CA CYS A 104 24.37 -12.81 26.64
C CYS A 104 25.01 -11.43 26.94
N ASN A 105 26.32 -11.29 26.75
CA ASN A 105 27.04 -10.02 26.82
C ASN A 105 27.30 -9.42 25.42
N TRP A 106 26.91 -10.12 24.35
CA TRP A 106 27.20 -9.68 23.00
C TRP A 106 26.28 -8.54 22.59
N THR A 107 26.83 -7.54 21.89
CA THR A 107 26.05 -6.47 21.29
C THR A 107 24.91 -7.05 20.46
N GLY A 108 23.70 -6.57 20.73
CA GLY A 108 22.50 -6.99 20.03
C GLY A 108 21.91 -8.33 20.46
N ILE A 109 22.46 -9.03 21.45
CA ILE A 109 21.94 -10.33 21.91
C ILE A 109 21.19 -10.19 23.24
N THR A 110 19.95 -10.66 23.25
CA THR A 110 19.14 -10.78 24.47
C THR A 110 19.01 -12.24 24.86
N CYS A 111 19.25 -12.56 26.13
CA CYS A 111 19.03 -13.88 26.69
C CYS A 111 17.85 -13.92 27.65
N GLY A 112 17.03 -14.97 27.53
CA GLY A 112 15.99 -15.33 28.49
C GLY A 112 16.35 -16.57 29.30
N ASP A 113 15.54 -16.88 30.30
CA ASP A 113 15.67 -18.09 31.10
C ASP A 113 14.72 -19.19 30.60
N THR A 114 15.21 -20.42 30.56
CA THR A 114 14.41 -21.61 30.24
C THR A 114 14.75 -22.75 31.19
N LEU A 115 13.78 -23.63 31.46
CA LEU A 115 14.04 -24.83 32.25
C LEU A 115 14.97 -25.77 31.47
N SER A 116 16.16 -25.99 32.03
CA SER A 116 17.09 -27.01 31.55
C SER A 116 16.50 -28.40 31.73
N ARG A 117 17.01 -29.37 30.95
CA ARG A 117 16.76 -30.81 31.14
C ARG A 117 17.08 -31.30 32.56
N ARG A 118 17.91 -30.57 33.30
CA ARG A 118 18.31 -30.91 34.68
C ARG A 118 17.46 -30.20 35.75
N GLY A 119 16.38 -29.52 35.38
CA GLY A 119 15.50 -28.81 36.32
C GLY A 119 16.05 -27.47 36.83
N THR A 120 17.24 -27.05 36.38
CA THR A 120 17.81 -25.73 36.67
C THR A 120 17.43 -24.71 35.59
N MET A 121 17.35 -23.43 35.95
CA MET A 121 17.19 -22.36 34.94
C MET A 121 18.48 -22.23 34.14
N GLY A 122 18.39 -22.34 32.82
CA GLY A 122 19.47 -22.13 31.87
C GLY A 122 19.18 -20.94 30.97
N LYS A 123 20.23 -20.20 30.59
CA LYS A 123 20.11 -19.09 29.64
C LYS A 123 19.97 -19.59 28.20
N VAL A 124 19.16 -18.91 27.41
CA VAL A 124 18.96 -19.13 25.96
C VAL A 124 18.84 -17.78 25.26
N ILE A 125 19.21 -17.71 23.98
CA ILE A 125 19.05 -16.51 23.16
C ILE A 125 17.58 -16.36 22.79
N THR A 126 16.98 -15.24 23.17
CA THR A 126 15.58 -14.89 22.91
C THR A 126 15.45 -13.68 22.00
N GLY A 127 16.49 -12.87 21.84
CA GLY A 127 16.48 -11.71 20.95
C GLY A 127 17.81 -11.55 20.21
N ILE A 128 17.70 -11.15 18.95
CA ILE A 128 18.81 -10.59 18.15
C ILE A 128 18.30 -9.25 17.61
N SER A 129 19.00 -8.16 17.91
CA SER A 129 18.74 -6.80 17.41
C SER A 129 20.04 -6.18 16.94
N LEU A 130 20.20 -6.07 15.63
CA LEU A 130 21.38 -5.51 14.97
C LEU A 130 20.95 -4.48 13.91
N ASP A 131 19.93 -3.69 14.24
CA ASP A 131 19.45 -2.60 13.42
C ASP A 131 20.56 -1.57 13.19
N GLY A 132 20.69 -1.07 11.95
CA GLY A 132 21.67 -0.01 11.64
C GLY A 132 23.14 -0.41 11.82
N ALA A 133 23.45 -1.69 12.08
CA ALA A 133 24.80 -2.15 12.43
C ALA A 133 25.76 -2.22 11.22
N GLY A 134 25.29 -1.90 10.01
CA GLY A 134 26.09 -1.94 8.78
C GLY A 134 26.53 -3.35 8.37
N ILE A 135 25.75 -4.38 8.72
CA ILE A 135 26.06 -5.78 8.45
C ILE A 135 25.92 -6.09 6.97
N ALA A 136 27.06 -6.14 6.29
CA ALA A 136 27.14 -6.68 4.93
C ALA A 136 27.36 -8.20 4.92
N GLY A 137 26.42 -8.96 4.33
CA GLY A 137 26.48 -10.41 4.30
C GLY A 137 25.23 -11.08 3.72
N ARG A 138 25.05 -12.37 4.03
CA ARG A 138 23.88 -13.18 3.65
C ARG A 138 23.39 -13.99 4.85
N LEU A 139 22.11 -14.38 4.83
CA LEU A 139 21.50 -15.19 5.88
C LEU A 139 21.66 -16.71 5.67
N ASP A 140 22.13 -17.17 4.51
CA ASP A 140 22.23 -18.59 4.14
C ASP A 140 23.16 -19.41 5.07
N LYS A 141 24.11 -18.75 5.74
CA LYS A 141 25.00 -19.39 6.73
C LYS A 141 24.50 -19.33 8.17
N LEU A 142 23.40 -18.63 8.44
CA LEU A 142 22.77 -18.60 9.75
C LEU A 142 21.86 -19.83 9.93
N ARG A 143 22.26 -20.74 10.82
CA ARG A 143 21.51 -21.97 11.10
C ARG A 143 20.36 -21.70 12.07
N PHE A 144 19.23 -21.20 11.57
CA PHE A 144 18.04 -20.85 12.37
C PHE A 144 17.56 -21.96 13.31
N GLN A 145 17.66 -23.24 12.91
CA GLN A 145 17.31 -24.40 13.74
C GLN A 145 18.10 -24.46 15.07
N SER A 146 19.24 -23.77 15.13
CA SER A 146 20.06 -23.69 16.36
C SER A 146 19.49 -22.70 17.38
N LEU A 147 18.56 -21.82 16.99
CA LEU A 147 17.99 -20.71 17.77
C LEU A 147 16.47 -20.92 18.04
N PRO A 148 16.02 -22.07 18.58
CA PRO A 148 14.60 -22.41 18.68
C PRO A 148 13.81 -21.56 19.69
N TYR A 149 14.50 -20.79 20.54
CA TYR A 149 13.91 -19.93 21.57
C TYR A 149 13.81 -18.46 21.15
N LEU A 150 14.19 -18.13 19.91
CA LEU A 150 14.19 -16.76 19.43
C LEU A 150 12.76 -16.22 19.36
N VAL A 151 12.55 -15.07 20.01
CA VAL A 151 11.27 -14.35 20.10
C VAL A 151 11.33 -13.07 19.25
N ASN A 152 12.46 -12.36 19.27
CA ASN A 152 12.68 -11.16 18.47
C ASN A 152 13.88 -11.35 17.53
N LEU A 153 13.69 -11.02 16.25
CA LEU A 153 14.77 -10.95 15.28
C LEU A 153 14.66 -9.65 14.49
N ASP A 154 15.56 -8.72 14.78
CA ASP A 154 15.69 -7.45 14.08
C ASP A 154 17.09 -7.35 13.45
N LEU A 155 17.13 -7.30 12.12
CA LEU A 155 18.33 -7.06 11.32
C LEU A 155 18.10 -5.88 10.36
N SER A 156 17.20 -4.96 10.68
CA SER A 156 16.82 -3.86 9.79
C SER A 156 17.93 -2.84 9.54
N ASP A 157 17.77 -2.01 8.50
CA ASP A 157 18.61 -0.85 8.19
C ASP A 157 20.12 -1.16 8.13
N ASN A 158 20.49 -2.39 7.75
CA ASN A 158 21.89 -2.76 7.53
C ASN A 158 22.38 -2.36 6.13
N TYR A 159 21.47 -1.97 5.23
CA TYR A 159 21.66 -1.49 3.85
C TYR A 159 22.44 -2.42 2.91
N HIS A 160 23.00 -3.52 3.42
CA HIS A 160 23.96 -4.39 2.76
C HIS A 160 23.74 -5.88 3.07
N LEU A 161 22.73 -6.22 3.88
CA LEU A 161 22.32 -7.61 4.03
C LEU A 161 21.61 -8.05 2.74
N SER A 162 22.05 -9.16 2.16
CA SER A 162 21.67 -9.56 0.80
C SER A 162 21.36 -11.05 0.68
N GLY A 163 20.96 -11.47 -0.52
CA GLY A 163 20.61 -12.86 -0.81
C GLY A 163 19.19 -13.20 -0.38
N ALA A 164 18.83 -14.48 -0.49
CA ALA A 164 17.49 -14.94 -0.17
C ALA A 164 17.29 -15.17 1.32
N ILE A 165 16.06 -14.96 1.79
CA ILE A 165 15.63 -15.40 3.13
C ILE A 165 15.59 -16.94 3.13
N PRO A 166 16.41 -17.63 3.93
CA PRO A 166 16.46 -19.08 3.90
C PRO A 166 15.16 -19.70 4.46
N PRO A 167 14.57 -20.72 3.81
CA PRO A 167 13.36 -21.38 4.30
C PRO A 167 13.48 -21.96 5.72
N GLY A 168 14.71 -22.23 6.18
CA GLY A 168 15.02 -22.70 7.53
C GLY A 168 14.56 -21.75 8.64
N ILE A 169 14.26 -20.48 8.35
CA ILE A 169 13.66 -19.54 9.30
C ILE A 169 12.32 -20.02 9.87
N GLY A 170 11.56 -20.83 9.12
CA GLY A 170 10.32 -21.47 9.61
C GLY A 170 10.52 -22.43 10.80
N SER A 171 11.77 -22.70 11.21
CA SER A 171 12.08 -23.43 12.44
C SER A 171 11.98 -22.59 13.72
N LEU A 172 11.87 -21.25 13.61
CA LEU A 172 11.78 -20.33 14.74
C LEU A 172 10.35 -20.25 15.29
N SER A 173 9.82 -21.35 15.80
CA SER A 173 8.42 -21.45 16.21
C SER A 173 7.99 -20.52 17.36
N MET A 174 8.96 -19.92 18.08
CA MET A 174 8.71 -18.96 19.15
C MET A 174 8.77 -17.49 18.69
N LEU A 175 9.10 -17.25 17.43
CA LEU A 175 9.31 -15.91 16.90
C LEU A 175 8.00 -15.12 16.94
N SER A 176 8.04 -13.98 17.61
CA SER A 176 6.92 -13.05 17.80
C SER A 176 7.06 -11.82 16.91
N THR A 177 8.28 -11.34 16.69
CA THR A 177 8.58 -10.16 15.88
C THR A 177 9.76 -10.45 14.95
N LEU A 178 9.58 -10.12 13.68
CA LEU A 178 10.59 -10.25 12.64
C LEU A 178 10.70 -8.93 11.89
N ASN A 179 11.88 -8.32 11.88
CA ASN A 179 12.17 -7.10 11.14
C ASN A 179 13.44 -7.28 10.31
N PHE A 180 13.28 -7.25 9.00
CA PHE A 180 14.34 -7.30 7.99
C PHE A 180 14.24 -6.10 7.02
N SER A 181 13.63 -4.99 7.43
CA SER A 181 13.44 -3.84 6.53
C SER A 181 14.73 -3.09 6.23
N GLY A 182 14.76 -2.33 5.12
CA GLY A 182 15.87 -1.43 4.82
C GLY A 182 17.17 -2.13 4.39
N ASP A 183 17.04 -3.21 3.60
CA ASP A 183 18.15 -4.09 3.20
C ASP A 183 18.14 -4.42 1.70
N GLN A 184 19.00 -5.35 1.26
CA GLN A 184 19.11 -5.83 -0.11
C GLN A 184 18.68 -7.30 -0.25
N LEU A 185 17.78 -7.78 0.62
CA LEU A 185 17.26 -9.15 0.54
C LEU A 185 16.52 -9.36 -0.77
N SER A 186 16.61 -10.56 -1.32
CA SER A 186 16.11 -10.89 -2.67
C SER A 186 15.47 -12.27 -2.70
N GLY A 187 14.99 -12.69 -3.87
CA GLY A 187 14.30 -13.97 -3.99
C GLY A 187 12.90 -13.93 -3.38
N HIS A 188 12.31 -15.08 -3.11
CA HIS A 188 10.91 -15.19 -2.70
C HIS A 188 10.75 -15.10 -1.18
N ILE A 189 9.59 -14.61 -0.73
CA ILE A 189 9.15 -14.81 0.64
C ILE A 189 8.94 -16.33 0.85
N PRO A 190 9.66 -16.98 1.78
CA PRO A 190 9.54 -18.42 1.96
C PRO A 190 8.15 -18.84 2.46
N ALA A 191 7.54 -19.84 1.82
CA ALA A 191 6.27 -20.39 2.28
C ALA A 191 6.34 -20.95 3.72
N SER A 192 7.53 -21.37 4.15
CA SER A 192 7.80 -21.84 5.52
C SER A 192 7.54 -20.80 6.62
N PHE A 193 7.36 -19.53 6.27
CA PHE A 193 6.92 -18.49 7.20
C PHE A 193 5.63 -18.86 7.91
N CYS A 194 4.76 -19.64 7.27
CA CYS A 194 3.52 -20.08 7.90
C CYS A 194 3.67 -21.00 9.12
N ASN A 195 4.88 -21.49 9.40
CA ASN A 195 5.22 -22.23 10.61
C ASN A 195 5.52 -21.32 11.82
N LEU A 196 5.61 -20.00 11.61
CA LEU A 196 5.87 -19.00 12.65
C LEU A 196 4.58 -18.64 13.39
N GLY A 197 3.89 -19.63 13.97
CA GLY A 197 2.55 -19.45 14.54
C GLY A 197 2.45 -18.50 15.75
N GLN A 198 3.58 -18.00 16.26
CA GLN A 198 3.62 -16.98 17.33
C GLN A 198 3.79 -15.56 16.79
N LEU A 199 3.99 -15.40 15.48
CA LEU A 199 4.36 -14.12 14.89
C LEU A 199 3.21 -13.13 14.95
N THR A 200 3.52 -11.94 15.47
CA THR A 200 2.59 -10.82 15.66
C THR A 200 2.92 -9.65 14.75
N GLY A 201 4.19 -9.47 14.40
CA GLY A 201 4.64 -8.45 13.46
C GLY A 201 5.71 -8.98 12.53
N MET A 202 5.58 -8.63 11.24
CA MET A 202 6.54 -8.94 10.20
C MET A 202 6.77 -7.70 9.35
N ASP A 203 8.01 -7.23 9.32
CA ASP A 203 8.46 -6.15 8.44
C ASP A 203 9.55 -6.67 7.50
N LEU A 204 9.25 -6.70 6.20
CA LEU A 204 10.19 -7.00 5.12
C LEU A 204 10.29 -5.83 4.12
N SER A 205 9.88 -4.64 4.54
CA SER A 205 9.80 -3.47 3.66
C SER A 205 11.17 -3.02 3.14
N SER A 206 11.18 -2.26 2.05
CA SER A 206 12.38 -1.66 1.46
C SER A 206 13.49 -2.68 1.19
N ASN A 207 13.16 -3.71 0.41
CA ASN A 207 14.07 -4.78 0.00
C ASN A 207 13.92 -5.05 -1.52
N ASN A 208 14.56 -6.12 -2.01
CA ASN A 208 14.49 -6.56 -3.40
C ASN A 208 13.77 -7.92 -3.55
N LEU A 209 12.80 -8.21 -2.67
CA LEU A 209 12.04 -9.46 -2.70
C LEU A 209 11.17 -9.54 -3.96
N THR A 210 11.07 -10.74 -4.54
CA THR A 210 10.42 -11.02 -5.81
C THR A 210 9.37 -12.12 -5.67
N GLY A 211 8.58 -12.34 -6.71
CA GLY A 211 7.61 -13.42 -6.76
C GLY A 211 6.32 -13.08 -6.03
N GLN A 212 5.50 -14.09 -5.72
CA GLN A 212 4.16 -13.87 -5.15
C GLN A 212 4.18 -13.81 -3.64
N ILE A 213 3.21 -13.12 -3.06
CA ILE A 213 2.89 -13.25 -1.63
C ILE A 213 2.38 -14.70 -1.40
N PRO A 214 3.04 -15.52 -0.58
CA PRO A 214 2.62 -16.91 -0.39
C PRO A 214 1.23 -16.98 0.26
N PRO A 215 0.26 -17.74 -0.29
CA PRO A 215 -1.04 -17.94 0.34
C PRO A 215 -0.94 -18.51 1.76
N ALA A 216 0.12 -19.28 2.03
CA ALA A 216 0.46 -19.87 3.32
C ALA A 216 0.58 -18.84 4.46
N LEU A 217 0.87 -17.57 4.16
CA LEU A 217 0.88 -16.51 5.17
C LEU A 217 -0.48 -16.33 5.87
N GLY A 218 -1.58 -16.72 5.24
CA GLY A 218 -2.92 -16.71 5.86
C GLY A 218 -3.06 -17.63 7.09
N ASN A 219 -2.10 -18.53 7.33
CA ASN A 219 -2.09 -19.40 8.51
C ASN A 219 -1.54 -18.72 9.78
N LEU A 220 -1.00 -17.49 9.68
CA LEU A 220 -0.39 -16.76 10.79
C LEU A 220 -1.44 -16.04 11.64
N SER A 221 -2.29 -16.80 12.32
CA SER A 221 -3.48 -16.29 13.02
C SER A 221 -3.23 -15.19 14.08
N ARG A 222 -2.00 -15.03 14.57
CA ARG A 222 -1.61 -13.98 15.54
C ARG A 222 -1.04 -12.71 14.88
N LEU A 223 -0.83 -12.72 13.57
CA LEU A 223 -0.22 -11.62 12.84
C LEU A 223 -1.14 -10.39 12.88
N GLY A 224 -0.62 -9.31 13.44
CA GLY A 224 -1.27 -8.00 13.53
C GLY A 224 -0.68 -6.95 12.60
N PHE A 225 0.60 -7.10 12.24
CA PHE A 225 1.32 -6.13 11.42
C PHE A 225 2.06 -6.86 10.30
N LEU A 226 1.77 -6.49 9.05
CA LEU A 226 2.42 -7.03 7.85
C LEU A 226 2.85 -5.88 6.95
N TYR A 227 4.16 -5.64 6.89
CA TYR A 227 4.76 -4.61 6.04
C TYR A 227 5.63 -5.25 4.97
N LEU A 228 5.21 -5.11 3.72
CA LEU A 228 5.90 -5.60 2.51
C LEU A 228 6.24 -4.47 1.53
N ARG A 229 6.04 -3.21 1.94
CA ARG A 229 6.26 -2.01 1.13
C ARG A 229 7.60 -1.99 0.43
N GLY A 230 7.66 -1.50 -0.80
CA GLY A 230 8.94 -1.20 -1.47
C GLY A 230 9.74 -2.46 -1.77
N ASN A 231 9.15 -3.39 -2.50
CA ASN A 231 9.78 -4.62 -2.99
C ASN A 231 9.44 -4.80 -4.49
N ARG A 232 9.72 -5.98 -5.06
CA ARG A 232 9.36 -6.38 -6.43
C ARG A 232 8.38 -7.56 -6.41
N LEU A 233 7.49 -7.59 -5.42
CA LEU A 233 6.47 -8.64 -5.30
C LEU A 233 5.45 -8.50 -6.42
N SER A 234 4.95 -9.61 -6.94
CA SER A 234 4.08 -9.69 -8.12
C SER A 234 2.97 -10.72 -7.94
N GLY A 235 2.11 -10.89 -8.94
CA GLY A 235 0.95 -11.78 -8.83
C GLY A 235 -0.16 -11.17 -7.98
N ASN A 236 -1.10 -11.97 -7.51
CA ASN A 236 -2.31 -11.47 -6.85
C ASN A 236 -2.15 -11.41 -5.33
N ILE A 237 -2.89 -10.51 -4.68
CA ILE A 237 -3.11 -10.57 -3.23
C ILE A 237 -3.86 -11.88 -2.92
N PRO A 238 -3.32 -12.80 -2.11
CA PRO A 238 -4.00 -14.05 -1.78
C PRO A 238 -5.23 -13.77 -0.90
N TRP A 239 -6.38 -14.33 -1.26
CA TRP A 239 -7.61 -14.22 -0.45
C TRP A 239 -7.45 -14.80 0.97
N HIS A 240 -6.50 -15.73 1.16
CA HIS A 240 -6.15 -16.31 2.46
C HIS A 240 -5.68 -15.26 3.48
N LEU A 241 -5.16 -14.11 3.04
CA LEU A 241 -4.83 -13.01 3.96
C LEU A 241 -6.05 -12.50 4.71
N GLY A 242 -7.27 -12.65 4.16
CA GLY A 242 -8.54 -12.37 4.85
C GLY A 242 -8.84 -13.27 6.05
N GLN A 243 -8.02 -14.30 6.31
CA GLN A 243 -8.17 -15.18 7.47
C GLN A 243 -7.45 -14.66 8.73
N LEU A 244 -6.64 -13.59 8.60
CA LEU A 244 -5.78 -13.06 9.66
C LEU A 244 -6.55 -12.16 10.64
N GLN A 245 -7.39 -12.76 11.49
CA GLN A 245 -8.35 -12.03 12.34
C GLN A 245 -7.73 -10.99 13.31
N ASN A 246 -6.43 -11.08 13.62
CA ASN A 246 -5.72 -10.12 14.46
C ASN A 246 -5.08 -8.96 13.67
N MET A 247 -5.19 -8.95 12.34
CA MET A 247 -4.58 -7.95 11.48
C MET A 247 -5.08 -6.54 11.81
N ARG A 248 -4.13 -5.64 12.02
CA ARG A 248 -4.35 -4.21 12.31
C ARG A 248 -3.77 -3.34 11.20
N GLU A 249 -2.60 -3.69 10.70
CA GLU A 249 -1.92 -2.91 9.67
C GLU A 249 -1.36 -3.81 8.58
N MET A 250 -1.73 -3.51 7.33
CA MET A 250 -1.25 -4.20 6.16
C MET A 250 -0.76 -3.17 5.13
N ASP A 251 0.55 -3.17 4.87
CA ASP A 251 1.16 -2.34 3.85
C ASP A 251 1.78 -3.23 2.77
N LEU A 252 1.16 -3.22 1.59
CA LEU A 252 1.61 -3.93 0.39
C LEU A 252 2.06 -2.97 -0.72
N SER A 253 2.22 -1.68 -0.40
CA SER A 253 2.46 -0.62 -1.36
C SER A 253 3.83 -0.70 -2.07
N LEU A 254 4.02 0.07 -3.14
CA LEU A 254 5.29 0.13 -3.89
C LEU A 254 5.81 -1.26 -4.29
N ASN A 255 5.00 -2.01 -5.04
CA ASN A 255 5.32 -3.34 -5.56
C ASN A 255 4.78 -3.50 -7.00
N ASP A 256 4.91 -4.70 -7.56
CA ASP A 256 4.35 -5.09 -8.87
C ASP A 256 3.09 -5.97 -8.73
N ILE A 257 2.37 -5.87 -7.61
CA ILE A 257 1.18 -6.72 -7.32
C ILE A 257 0.07 -6.37 -8.30
N SER A 258 -0.55 -7.40 -8.86
CA SER A 258 -1.56 -7.32 -9.91
C SER A 258 -2.87 -8.03 -9.52
N GLY A 259 -3.82 -8.07 -10.44
CA GLY A 259 -5.11 -8.74 -10.18
C GLY A 259 -6.05 -7.86 -9.37
N HIS A 260 -7.02 -8.46 -8.70
CA HIS A 260 -8.08 -7.74 -7.98
C HIS A 260 -7.77 -7.65 -6.49
N VAL A 261 -8.30 -6.62 -5.84
CA VAL A 261 -8.39 -6.57 -4.37
C VAL A 261 -9.39 -7.65 -3.92
N PRO A 262 -9.00 -8.65 -3.10
CA PRO A 262 -9.91 -9.70 -2.68
C PRO A 262 -10.95 -9.16 -1.70
N SER A 263 -12.23 -9.45 -1.92
CA SER A 263 -13.30 -9.11 -0.97
C SER A 263 -13.11 -9.75 0.41
N ALA A 264 -12.37 -10.87 0.48
CA ALA A 264 -12.01 -11.53 1.72
C ALA A 264 -11.22 -10.64 2.70
N LEU A 265 -10.55 -9.57 2.24
CA LEU A 265 -9.91 -8.60 3.13
C LEU A 265 -10.92 -7.88 4.04
N ALA A 266 -12.20 -7.83 3.66
CA ALA A 266 -13.27 -7.31 4.51
C ALA A 266 -13.51 -8.11 5.79
N ASN A 267 -13.00 -9.35 5.88
CA ASN A 267 -13.08 -10.17 7.08
C ASN A 267 -12.12 -9.72 8.18
N LEU A 268 -11.20 -8.79 7.88
CA LEU A 268 -10.21 -8.26 8.81
C LEU A 268 -10.81 -7.13 9.65
N THR A 269 -11.75 -7.48 10.54
CA THR A 269 -12.56 -6.48 11.28
C THR A 269 -11.78 -5.62 12.28
N ASN A 270 -10.51 -5.95 12.56
CA ASN A 270 -9.60 -5.18 13.40
C ASN A 270 -8.62 -4.29 12.59
N LEU A 271 -8.75 -4.26 11.27
CA LEU A 271 -7.82 -3.57 10.37
C LEU A 271 -8.03 -2.04 10.44
N ASN A 272 -6.98 -1.33 10.86
CA ASN A 272 -6.95 0.11 10.98
C ASN A 272 -6.25 0.78 9.80
N TYR A 273 -5.27 0.10 9.21
CA TYR A 273 -4.43 0.63 8.13
C TYR A 273 -4.33 -0.37 6.99
N LEU A 274 -4.73 0.07 5.79
CA LEU A 274 -4.58 -0.69 4.56
C LEU A 274 -3.95 0.19 3.48
N ASP A 275 -2.72 -0.13 3.11
CA ASP A 275 -2.02 0.53 2.01
C ASP A 275 -1.75 -0.45 0.88
N LEU A 276 -2.40 -0.21 -0.25
CA LEU A 276 -2.26 -0.96 -1.50
C LEU A 276 -1.75 -0.06 -2.65
N SER A 277 -1.28 1.14 -2.33
CA SER A 277 -0.85 2.16 -3.30
C SER A 277 0.35 1.71 -4.14
N ASP A 278 0.58 2.39 -5.27
CA ASP A 278 1.75 2.19 -6.13
C ASP A 278 1.95 0.70 -6.51
N ASN A 279 0.93 0.11 -7.14
CA ASN A 279 0.91 -1.28 -7.61
C ASN A 279 0.26 -1.38 -9.01
N ARG A 280 -0.06 -2.59 -9.46
CA ARG A 280 -0.76 -2.88 -10.73
C ARG A 280 -2.13 -3.51 -10.49
N LEU A 281 -2.77 -3.22 -9.36
CA LEU A 281 -4.09 -3.75 -9.01
C LEU A 281 -5.12 -3.24 -10.01
N SER A 282 -6.16 -4.04 -10.25
CA SER A 282 -7.15 -3.83 -11.29
C SER A 282 -8.54 -4.28 -10.86
N GLY A 283 -9.55 -3.90 -11.63
CA GLY A 283 -10.95 -4.19 -11.30
C GLY A 283 -11.50 -3.25 -10.21
N PRO A 284 -12.74 -3.49 -9.75
CA PRO A 284 -13.41 -2.62 -8.79
C PRO A 284 -12.88 -2.78 -7.37
N ILE A 285 -13.04 -1.73 -6.56
CA ILE A 285 -12.95 -1.84 -5.11
C ILE A 285 -14.08 -2.76 -4.64
N PRO A 286 -13.80 -3.82 -3.87
CA PRO A 286 -14.85 -4.63 -3.26
C PRO A 286 -15.71 -3.78 -2.32
N LYS A 287 -17.02 -3.73 -2.56
CA LYS A 287 -17.96 -3.02 -1.68
C LYS A 287 -17.89 -3.52 -0.23
N GLU A 288 -17.47 -4.77 -0.04
CA GLU A 288 -17.34 -5.41 1.26
C GLU A 288 -16.31 -4.70 2.15
N LEU A 289 -15.34 -3.96 1.61
CA LEU A 289 -14.40 -3.17 2.42
C LEU A 289 -15.11 -2.13 3.31
N GLY A 290 -16.32 -1.71 2.92
CA GLY A 290 -17.17 -0.85 3.75
C GLY A 290 -17.65 -1.47 5.07
N HIS A 291 -17.37 -2.77 5.34
CA HIS A 291 -17.67 -3.42 6.62
C HIS A 291 -16.56 -3.27 7.67
N ILE A 292 -15.36 -2.79 7.28
CA ILE A 292 -14.22 -2.67 8.20
C ILE A 292 -14.33 -1.39 9.02
N GLN A 293 -15.25 -1.36 10.00
CA GLN A 293 -15.59 -0.16 10.77
C GLN A 293 -14.43 0.41 11.62
N THR A 294 -13.31 -0.31 11.72
CA THR A 294 -12.08 0.10 12.40
C THR A 294 -11.10 0.83 11.48
N LEU A 295 -11.32 0.82 10.16
CA LEU A 295 -10.37 1.33 9.17
C LEU A 295 -10.24 2.86 9.27
N GLN A 296 -9.02 3.31 9.52
CA GLN A 296 -8.64 4.71 9.62
C GLN A 296 -7.92 5.19 8.35
N VAL A 297 -7.10 4.34 7.74
CA VAL A 297 -6.31 4.69 6.56
C VAL A 297 -6.59 3.71 5.43
N LEU A 298 -7.00 4.24 4.29
CA LEU A 298 -7.16 3.49 3.05
C LEU A 298 -6.43 4.20 1.90
N HIS A 299 -5.29 3.64 1.50
CA HIS A 299 -4.50 4.10 0.36
C HIS A 299 -4.64 3.11 -0.80
N LEU A 300 -5.09 3.62 -1.95
CA LEU A 300 -5.39 2.88 -3.17
C LEU A 300 -4.79 3.53 -4.42
N GLU A 301 -4.11 4.67 -4.27
CA GLU A 301 -3.62 5.48 -5.37
C GLU A 301 -2.62 4.76 -6.28
N LYS A 302 -2.45 5.28 -7.50
CA LYS A 302 -1.47 4.81 -8.50
C LYS A 302 -1.56 3.31 -8.74
N ASN A 303 -2.76 2.87 -9.11
CA ASN A 303 -3.05 1.52 -9.55
C ASN A 303 -3.82 1.58 -10.89
N ASN A 304 -4.34 0.43 -11.32
CA ASN A 304 -5.23 0.31 -12.47
C ASN A 304 -6.66 -0.07 -12.01
N LEU A 305 -7.06 0.35 -10.80
CA LEU A 305 -8.39 0.06 -10.25
C LEU A 305 -9.45 0.82 -11.05
N SER A 306 -10.60 0.18 -11.29
CA SER A 306 -11.57 0.62 -12.29
C SER A 306 -13.01 0.46 -11.81
N GLY A 307 -13.97 1.06 -12.50
CA GLY A 307 -15.39 0.99 -12.13
C GLY A 307 -15.75 2.02 -11.07
N THR A 308 -16.94 1.88 -10.47
CA THR A 308 -17.46 2.88 -9.53
C THR A 308 -16.86 2.74 -8.15
N ILE A 309 -16.64 3.87 -7.47
CA ILE A 309 -16.32 3.90 -6.04
C ILE A 309 -17.55 3.40 -5.26
N PRO A 310 -17.43 2.35 -4.43
CA PRO A 310 -18.58 1.80 -3.71
C PRO A 310 -19.13 2.79 -2.66
N PRO A 311 -20.45 3.05 -2.67
CA PRO A 311 -21.10 3.86 -1.63
C PRO A 311 -20.89 3.34 -0.20
N SER A 312 -20.72 2.02 -0.05
CA SER A 312 -20.47 1.39 1.25
C SER A 312 -19.21 1.86 1.94
N LEU A 313 -18.23 2.44 1.24
CA LEU A 313 -17.07 3.05 1.89
C LEU A 313 -17.47 4.25 2.77
N GLY A 314 -18.62 4.89 2.52
CA GLY A 314 -19.18 5.91 3.40
C GLY A 314 -19.52 5.42 4.82
N ASN A 315 -19.62 4.11 5.03
CA ASN A 315 -19.85 3.53 6.36
C ASN A 315 -18.61 3.55 7.28
N LEU A 316 -17.44 3.89 6.75
CA LEU A 316 -16.17 3.90 7.48
C LEU A 316 -16.02 5.21 8.27
N THR A 317 -16.89 5.44 9.26
CA THR A 317 -17.01 6.76 9.92
C THR A 317 -15.78 7.19 10.72
N VAL A 318 -14.85 6.27 11.02
CA VAL A 318 -13.55 6.55 11.65
C VAL A 318 -12.40 6.74 10.65
N LEU A 319 -12.68 6.65 9.34
CA LEU A 319 -11.69 6.85 8.28
C LEU A 319 -11.18 8.30 8.31
N THR A 320 -9.86 8.44 8.35
CA THR A 320 -9.14 9.71 8.40
C THR A 320 -8.47 10.03 7.06
N TYR A 321 -7.98 9.01 6.35
CA TYR A 321 -7.34 9.17 5.04
C TYR A 321 -7.97 8.24 4.00
N LEU A 322 -8.46 8.85 2.92
CA LEU A 322 -8.89 8.14 1.72
C LEU A 322 -8.18 8.72 0.50
N THR A 323 -7.16 8.01 0.02
CA THR A 323 -6.41 8.37 -1.19
C THR A 323 -6.62 7.31 -2.25
N ALA A 324 -7.09 7.73 -3.42
CA ALA A 324 -7.44 6.85 -4.52
C ALA A 324 -7.06 7.46 -5.88
N TYR A 325 -6.16 8.46 -5.87
CA TYR A 325 -5.77 9.20 -7.06
C TYR A 325 -4.99 8.36 -8.07
N ARG A 326 -4.95 8.76 -9.35
CA ARG A 326 -4.26 8.01 -10.43
C ARG A 326 -4.74 6.57 -10.54
N ASN A 327 -6.03 6.42 -10.81
CA ASN A 327 -6.69 5.15 -11.11
C ASN A 327 -7.60 5.32 -12.34
N GLN A 328 -8.51 4.37 -12.58
CA GLN A 328 -9.49 4.37 -13.67
C GLN A 328 -10.92 4.39 -13.12
N TYR A 329 -11.15 5.02 -11.96
CA TYR A 329 -12.49 5.07 -11.37
C TYR A 329 -13.46 5.86 -12.25
N THR A 330 -14.66 5.33 -12.43
CA THR A 330 -15.73 5.93 -13.23
C THR A 330 -16.97 6.19 -12.36
N GLY A 331 -17.99 6.83 -12.94
CA GLY A 331 -19.22 7.15 -12.22
C GLY A 331 -19.05 8.34 -11.28
N THR A 332 -19.99 8.51 -10.36
CA THR A 332 -20.06 9.70 -9.50
C THR A 332 -19.38 9.48 -8.16
N ILE A 333 -19.04 10.58 -7.48
CA ILE A 333 -18.64 10.56 -6.07
C ILE A 333 -19.86 10.10 -5.23
N PRO A 334 -19.74 9.07 -4.38
CA PRO A 334 -20.86 8.63 -3.55
C PRO A 334 -21.28 9.70 -2.54
N ALA A 335 -22.58 9.99 -2.45
CA ALA A 335 -23.10 10.98 -1.49
C ALA A 335 -22.91 10.53 -0.03
N GLU A 336 -22.83 9.21 0.17
CA GLU A 336 -22.54 8.54 1.44
C GLU A 336 -21.17 8.92 2.00
N PHE A 337 -20.24 9.45 1.20
CA PHE A 337 -18.98 9.97 1.71
C PHE A 337 -19.20 11.14 2.68
N GLY A 338 -20.33 11.85 2.60
CA GLY A 338 -20.71 12.85 3.61
C GLY A 338 -20.95 12.27 5.01
N MET A 339 -20.87 10.95 5.22
CA MET A 339 -20.90 10.29 6.53
C MET A 339 -19.51 10.12 7.16
N LEU A 340 -18.42 10.37 6.42
CA LEU A 340 -17.04 10.21 6.88
C LEU A 340 -16.61 11.38 7.79
N SER A 341 -17.22 11.50 8.95
CA SER A 341 -17.05 12.65 9.87
C SER A 341 -15.62 12.83 10.40
N SER A 342 -14.80 11.77 10.38
CA SER A 342 -13.40 11.80 10.84
C SER A 342 -12.40 12.09 9.72
N LEU A 343 -12.86 12.29 8.48
CA LEU A 343 -11.98 12.38 7.32
C LEU A 343 -11.15 13.67 7.33
N ILE A 344 -9.84 13.52 7.25
CA ILE A 344 -8.84 14.60 7.23
C ILE A 344 -8.38 14.87 5.80
N SER A 345 -8.23 13.82 4.98
CA SER A 345 -7.78 13.93 3.60
C SER A 345 -8.62 13.07 2.67
N LEU A 346 -9.14 13.69 1.62
CA LEU A 346 -9.81 13.04 0.50
C LEU A 346 -9.10 13.41 -0.80
N ASP A 347 -8.48 12.42 -1.45
CA ASP A 347 -7.86 12.60 -2.76
C ASP A 347 -8.37 11.57 -3.77
N LEU A 348 -9.19 12.04 -4.72
CA LEU A 348 -9.72 11.24 -5.83
C LEU A 348 -9.19 11.71 -7.19
N SER A 349 -8.07 12.44 -7.20
CA SER A 349 -7.53 13.09 -8.40
C SER A 349 -7.12 12.11 -9.50
N ASP A 350 -6.94 12.59 -10.73
CA ASP A 350 -6.46 11.80 -11.88
C ASP A 350 -7.27 10.49 -12.05
N ASN A 351 -8.58 10.62 -12.26
CA ASN A 351 -9.51 9.51 -12.48
C ASN A 351 -10.48 9.86 -13.62
N HIS A 352 -11.54 9.06 -13.79
CA HIS A 352 -12.60 9.29 -14.76
C HIS A 352 -13.95 9.55 -14.08
N LEU A 353 -13.94 10.17 -12.89
CA LEU A 353 -15.16 10.49 -12.15
C LEU A 353 -15.97 11.56 -12.87
N THR A 354 -17.29 11.41 -12.85
CA THR A 354 -18.26 12.27 -13.52
C THR A 354 -19.32 12.78 -12.55
N GLY A 355 -20.19 13.66 -13.04
CA GLY A 355 -21.31 14.22 -12.27
C GLY A 355 -20.85 15.31 -11.28
N PRO A 356 -21.81 15.92 -10.56
CA PRO A 356 -21.52 16.99 -9.62
C PRO A 356 -20.95 16.47 -8.30
N VAL A 357 -20.24 17.35 -7.58
CA VAL A 357 -19.87 17.10 -6.18
C VAL A 357 -21.15 17.05 -5.33
N PRO A 358 -21.43 15.96 -4.59
CA PRO A 358 -22.61 15.89 -3.73
C PRO A 358 -22.56 16.95 -2.62
N TYR A 359 -23.68 17.61 -2.34
CA TYR A 359 -23.77 18.63 -1.28
C TYR A 359 -23.41 18.06 0.11
N SER A 360 -23.73 16.77 0.36
CA SER A 360 -23.35 16.08 1.60
C SER A 360 -21.83 15.99 1.76
N VAL A 361 -21.11 15.71 0.67
CA VAL A 361 -19.65 15.63 0.65
C VAL A 361 -19.03 17.02 0.81
N ALA A 362 -19.58 18.02 0.12
CA ALA A 362 -19.10 19.40 0.21
C ALA A 362 -19.41 20.07 1.55
N GLY A 363 -20.45 19.64 2.28
CA GLY A 363 -20.93 20.31 3.49
C GLY A 363 -20.69 19.60 4.82
N ASN A 364 -20.60 18.27 4.83
CA ASN A 364 -20.58 17.51 6.09
C ASN A 364 -19.18 17.08 6.55
N LEU A 365 -18.18 17.11 5.65
CA LEU A 365 -16.81 16.68 5.93
C LEU A 365 -16.02 17.72 6.74
N THR A 366 -16.56 18.19 7.86
CA THR A 366 -16.03 19.37 8.57
C THR A 366 -14.62 19.19 9.16
N SER A 367 -14.12 17.96 9.26
CA SER A 367 -12.75 17.63 9.70
C SER A 367 -11.71 17.70 8.57
N VAL A 368 -12.13 17.82 7.31
CA VAL A 368 -11.23 17.70 6.16
C VAL A 368 -10.32 18.92 6.04
N THR A 369 -9.05 18.67 5.76
CA THR A 369 -8.00 19.66 5.55
C THR A 369 -7.49 19.68 4.11
N TYR A 370 -7.57 18.53 3.42
CA TYR A 370 -7.18 18.38 2.03
C TYR A 370 -8.29 17.69 1.23
N PHE A 371 -8.77 18.36 0.19
CA PHE A 371 -9.82 17.86 -0.70
C PHE A 371 -9.39 18.09 -2.15
N SER A 372 -9.15 16.99 -2.87
CA SER A 372 -8.75 17.06 -4.27
C SER A 372 -9.58 16.14 -5.18
N LEU A 373 -10.09 16.74 -6.25
CA LEU A 373 -10.75 16.11 -7.39
C LEU A 373 -10.06 16.46 -8.71
N PHE A 374 -8.83 16.98 -8.63
CA PHE A 374 -8.03 17.38 -9.79
C PHE A 374 -8.04 16.33 -10.92
N GLY A 375 -8.12 16.75 -12.18
CA GLY A 375 -7.95 15.83 -13.31
C GLY A 375 -9.06 14.77 -13.41
N ASN A 376 -10.31 15.19 -13.41
CA ASN A 376 -11.49 14.33 -13.57
C ASN A 376 -12.47 14.91 -14.61
N HIS A 377 -13.68 14.37 -14.69
CA HIS A 377 -14.76 14.89 -15.54
C HIS A 377 -15.94 15.39 -14.68
N ILE A 378 -15.64 16.01 -13.53
CA ILE A 378 -16.65 16.54 -12.60
C ILE A 378 -17.40 17.69 -13.28
N THR A 379 -18.73 17.65 -13.18
CA THR A 379 -19.64 18.63 -13.78
C THR A 379 -20.41 19.42 -12.71
N GLY A 380 -21.35 20.27 -13.12
CA GLY A 380 -22.13 21.09 -12.19
C GLY A 380 -21.33 22.28 -11.65
N SER A 381 -21.90 22.97 -10.67
CA SER A 381 -21.25 24.13 -10.02
C SER A 381 -20.50 23.74 -8.76
N ILE A 382 -19.56 24.58 -8.34
CA ILE A 382 -18.96 24.48 -7.00
C ILE A 382 -20.09 24.64 -5.96
N PRO A 383 -20.38 23.65 -5.10
CA PRO A 383 -21.43 23.75 -4.10
C PRO A 383 -21.14 24.86 -3.08
N HIS A 384 -22.16 25.64 -2.73
CA HIS A 384 -22.03 26.67 -1.71
C HIS A 384 -21.74 26.09 -0.31
N GLU A 385 -22.10 24.82 -0.09
CA GLU A 385 -21.86 24.06 1.13
C GLU A 385 -20.38 23.92 1.49
N PHE A 386 -19.45 24.06 0.53
CA PHE A 386 -18.01 24.11 0.82
C PHE A 386 -17.65 25.19 1.85
N GLY A 387 -18.45 26.27 1.93
CA GLY A 387 -18.30 27.30 2.95
C GLY A 387 -18.42 26.81 4.40
N ASN A 388 -18.95 25.59 4.61
CA ASN A 388 -19.02 24.95 5.94
C ASN A 388 -17.69 24.32 6.37
N LEU A 389 -16.77 24.06 5.43
CA LEU A 389 -15.52 23.34 5.68
C LEU A 389 -14.42 24.29 6.18
N VAL A 390 -14.62 24.85 7.37
CA VAL A 390 -13.74 25.89 7.94
C VAL A 390 -12.31 25.43 8.23
N ASN A 391 -12.09 24.11 8.33
CA ASN A 391 -10.77 23.50 8.54
C ASN A 391 -10.04 23.18 7.22
N LEU A 392 -10.70 23.33 6.06
CA LEU A 392 -10.10 22.97 4.78
C LEU A 392 -8.95 23.92 4.45
N GLU A 393 -7.76 23.37 4.23
CA GLU A 393 -6.55 24.11 3.88
C GLU A 393 -6.31 24.10 2.36
N THR A 394 -6.64 23.01 1.68
CA THR A 394 -6.45 22.86 0.23
C THR A 394 -7.71 22.34 -0.44
N LEU A 395 -8.25 23.14 -1.36
CA LEU A 395 -9.32 22.75 -2.27
C LEU A 395 -8.80 22.74 -3.70
N ALA A 396 -8.67 21.54 -4.29
CA ALA A 396 -8.20 21.35 -5.65
C ALA A 396 -9.29 20.71 -6.54
N LEU A 397 -9.82 21.50 -7.47
CA LEU A 397 -10.88 21.13 -8.40
C LEU A 397 -10.48 21.40 -9.87
N SER A 398 -9.21 21.70 -10.13
CA SER A 398 -8.73 22.03 -11.48
C SER A 398 -8.79 20.84 -12.43
N ASP A 399 -8.70 21.13 -13.73
CA ASP A 399 -8.76 20.15 -14.82
C ASP A 399 -10.04 19.30 -14.74
N ASN A 400 -11.19 19.97 -14.80
CA ASN A 400 -12.53 19.38 -14.74
C ASN A 400 -13.50 20.09 -15.71
N LEU A 401 -14.79 19.75 -15.63
CA LEU A 401 -15.87 20.33 -16.45
C LEU A 401 -16.83 21.17 -15.60
N ILE A 402 -16.33 21.81 -14.54
CA ILE A 402 -17.13 22.59 -13.60
C ILE A 402 -17.58 23.90 -14.26
N VAL A 403 -18.84 24.27 -14.02
CA VAL A 403 -19.51 25.47 -14.56
C VAL A 403 -20.05 26.37 -13.44
N GLY A 404 -20.69 27.48 -13.80
CA GLY A 404 -21.30 28.40 -12.83
C GLY A 404 -20.26 29.27 -12.12
N SER A 405 -20.69 30.03 -11.12
CA SER A 405 -19.83 30.97 -10.41
C SER A 405 -19.14 30.37 -9.18
N VAL A 406 -18.03 31.00 -8.77
CA VAL A 406 -17.44 30.77 -7.45
C VAL A 406 -18.42 31.29 -6.38
N PRO A 407 -18.92 30.45 -5.44
CA PRO A 407 -19.85 30.92 -4.41
C PRO A 407 -19.18 31.86 -3.41
N SER A 408 -19.89 32.90 -2.96
CA SER A 408 -19.40 33.81 -1.92
C SER A 408 -19.14 33.11 -0.58
N SER A 409 -19.83 31.99 -0.32
CA SER A 409 -19.64 31.17 0.88
C SER A 409 -18.23 30.58 1.01
N ILE A 410 -17.46 30.48 -0.06
CA ILE A 410 -16.04 30.09 0.03
C ILE A 410 -15.26 31.06 0.92
N GLY A 411 -15.67 32.33 1.00
CA GLY A 411 -15.09 33.32 1.91
C GLY A 411 -15.22 32.97 3.41
N ASN A 412 -16.01 31.96 3.78
CA ASN A 412 -16.14 31.48 5.16
C ASN A 412 -15.05 30.47 5.56
N MET A 413 -14.29 29.93 4.60
CA MET A 413 -13.32 28.85 4.83
C MET A 413 -12.00 29.39 5.42
N SER A 414 -12.03 29.83 6.67
CA SER A 414 -10.96 30.62 7.31
C SER A 414 -9.57 29.97 7.34
N SER A 415 -9.46 28.65 7.23
CA SER A 415 -8.19 27.91 7.18
C SER A 415 -7.62 27.75 5.76
N LEU A 416 -8.35 28.16 4.71
CA LEU A 416 -7.97 27.89 3.33
C LEU A 416 -6.66 28.60 2.95
N LYS A 417 -5.69 27.80 2.51
CA LYS A 417 -4.37 28.21 2.01
C LYS A 417 -4.30 28.11 0.50
N GLN A 418 -4.95 27.13 -0.10
CA GLN A 418 -4.89 26.87 -1.54
C GLN A 418 -6.29 26.70 -2.13
N LEU A 419 -6.64 27.59 -3.06
CA LEU A 419 -7.82 27.45 -3.90
C LEU A 419 -7.37 27.25 -5.35
N ILE A 420 -7.51 26.01 -5.84
CA ILE A 420 -7.03 25.60 -7.16
C ILE A 420 -8.22 25.14 -7.99
N ILE A 421 -8.69 26.01 -8.88
CA ILE A 421 -9.91 25.84 -9.70
C ILE A 421 -9.65 26.12 -11.19
N HIS A 422 -8.39 26.21 -11.61
CA HIS A 422 -8.00 26.50 -12.99
C HIS A 422 -8.46 25.43 -13.98
N ASN A 423 -8.49 25.76 -15.27
CA ASN A 423 -8.84 24.85 -16.36
C ASN A 423 -10.21 24.17 -16.14
N ASN A 424 -11.24 25.01 -16.11
CA ASN A 424 -12.65 24.62 -15.99
C ASN A 424 -13.48 25.55 -16.89
N SER A 425 -14.81 25.52 -16.76
CA SER A 425 -15.74 26.45 -17.40
C SER A 425 -16.45 27.35 -16.37
N ILE A 426 -15.76 27.71 -15.29
CA ILE A 426 -16.29 28.57 -14.22
C ILE A 426 -16.46 29.99 -14.77
N SER A 427 -17.64 30.58 -14.54
CA SER A 427 -18.05 31.88 -15.05
C SER A 427 -18.47 32.85 -13.94
N GLY A 428 -19.02 34.01 -14.29
CA GLY A 428 -19.43 35.02 -13.31
C GLY A 428 -18.24 35.81 -12.74
N GLU A 429 -18.51 36.61 -11.72
CA GLU A 429 -17.50 37.47 -11.08
C GLU A 429 -16.77 36.75 -9.95
N LEU A 430 -15.55 37.21 -9.65
CA LEU A 430 -14.81 36.81 -8.45
C LEU A 430 -15.48 37.39 -7.19
N PRO A 431 -15.90 36.58 -6.20
CA PRO A 431 -16.60 37.08 -5.01
C PRO A 431 -15.71 37.98 -4.16
N THR A 432 -16.28 39.06 -3.64
CA THR A 432 -15.57 39.98 -2.74
C THR A 432 -15.18 39.33 -1.41
N GLU A 433 -15.95 38.33 -0.99
CA GLU A 433 -15.82 37.56 0.25
C GLU A 433 -14.57 36.69 0.27
N LEU A 434 -13.99 36.34 -0.89
CA LEU A 434 -12.68 35.67 -0.91
C LEU A 434 -11.59 36.53 -0.26
N GLY A 435 -11.77 37.85 -0.18
CA GLY A 435 -10.89 38.75 0.58
C GLY A 435 -10.89 38.53 2.10
N ASN A 436 -11.78 37.68 2.64
CA ASN A 436 -11.79 37.28 4.05
C ASN A 436 -10.79 36.14 4.35
N LEU A 437 -10.28 35.46 3.32
CA LEU A 437 -9.39 34.30 3.45
C LEU A 437 -7.94 34.73 3.71
N VAL A 438 -7.68 35.35 4.87
CA VAL A 438 -6.36 35.94 5.20
C VAL A 438 -5.21 34.92 5.23
N ASN A 439 -5.51 33.62 5.25
CA ASN A 439 -4.53 32.54 5.16
C ASN A 439 -4.23 32.08 3.73
N LEU A 440 -4.93 32.61 2.72
CA LEU A 440 -4.79 32.17 1.33
C LEU A 440 -3.41 32.53 0.77
N GLU A 441 -2.69 31.50 0.34
CA GLU A 441 -1.34 31.57 -0.23
C GLU A 441 -1.36 31.39 -1.75
N TYR A 442 -2.29 30.58 -2.27
CA TYR A 442 -2.41 30.24 -3.69
C TYR A 442 -3.85 30.41 -4.17
N LEU A 443 -4.05 31.29 -5.14
CA LEU A 443 -5.29 31.43 -5.90
C LEU A 443 -5.01 31.13 -7.38
N MET A 444 -5.42 29.93 -7.82
CA MET A 444 -5.22 29.44 -9.17
C MET A 444 -6.57 29.29 -9.87
N SER A 445 -6.97 30.29 -10.64
CA SER A 445 -8.26 30.28 -11.36
C SER A 445 -8.12 30.62 -12.85
N TYR A 446 -6.91 30.47 -13.39
CA TYR A 446 -6.64 30.68 -14.81
C TYR A 446 -7.37 29.67 -15.71
N GLU A 447 -7.46 29.95 -17.00
CA GLU A 447 -8.14 29.07 -17.99
C GLU A 447 -9.59 28.77 -17.57
N ASN A 448 -10.39 29.83 -17.47
CA ASN A 448 -11.81 29.79 -17.11
C ASN A 448 -12.57 30.90 -17.86
N GLN A 449 -13.83 31.15 -17.50
CA GLN A 449 -14.70 32.16 -18.07
C GLN A 449 -15.05 33.26 -17.04
N LEU A 450 -14.19 33.49 -16.03
CA LEU A 450 -14.42 34.50 -15.00
C LEU A 450 -14.43 35.89 -15.61
N SER A 451 -15.34 36.74 -15.16
CA SER A 451 -15.60 38.07 -15.70
C SER A 451 -15.63 39.15 -14.60
N GLY A 452 -15.90 40.39 -14.97
CA GLY A 452 -15.90 41.52 -14.03
C GLY A 452 -14.49 41.92 -13.58
N SER A 453 -14.42 42.75 -12.55
CA SER A 453 -13.16 43.27 -12.00
C SER A 453 -12.64 42.46 -10.83
N ILE A 454 -11.32 42.48 -10.61
CA ILE A 454 -10.71 41.91 -9.41
C ILE A 454 -11.19 42.71 -8.18
N PRO A 455 -11.75 42.08 -7.12
CA PRO A 455 -12.21 42.79 -5.95
C PRO A 455 -11.08 43.51 -5.19
N PRO A 456 -11.24 44.80 -4.81
CA PRO A 456 -10.25 45.50 -3.97
C PRO A 456 -10.03 44.84 -2.60
N SER A 457 -11.00 44.06 -2.11
CA SER A 457 -10.88 43.29 -0.86
C SER A 457 -9.72 42.29 -0.88
N TYR A 458 -9.24 41.89 -2.07
CA TYR A 458 -8.14 40.93 -2.18
C TYR A 458 -6.81 41.51 -1.72
N GLY A 459 -6.71 42.84 -1.57
CA GLY A 459 -5.57 43.48 -0.89
C GLY A 459 -5.41 43.11 0.59
N LYS A 460 -6.38 42.38 1.18
CA LYS A 460 -6.30 41.82 2.55
C LYS A 460 -5.55 40.48 2.62
N LEU A 461 -5.29 39.82 1.49
CA LEU A 461 -4.74 38.47 1.42
C LEU A 461 -3.21 38.46 1.62
N VAL A 462 -2.73 38.99 2.74
CA VAL A 462 -1.31 39.30 2.98
C VAL A 462 -0.36 38.08 2.91
N LYS A 463 -0.87 36.84 3.00
CA LYS A 463 -0.09 35.61 2.80
C LYS A 463 -0.01 35.15 1.34
N MET A 464 -0.69 35.81 0.41
CA MET A 464 -0.73 35.44 -0.99
C MET A 464 0.67 35.43 -1.60
N THR A 465 1.06 34.27 -2.14
CA THR A 465 2.34 34.07 -2.84
C THR A 465 2.14 33.96 -4.34
N GLN A 466 1.02 33.38 -4.79
CA GLN A 466 0.71 33.20 -6.19
C GLN A 466 -0.78 33.46 -6.47
N MET A 467 -1.03 34.42 -7.37
CA MET A 467 -2.36 34.76 -7.85
C MET A 467 -2.38 34.67 -9.38
N ARG A 468 -2.84 33.54 -9.91
CA ARG A 468 -2.88 33.26 -11.37
C ARG A 468 -4.32 33.30 -11.87
N LEU A 469 -4.65 34.40 -12.56
CA LEU A 469 -6.00 34.71 -13.08
C LEU A 469 -6.06 34.82 -14.62
N PHE A 470 -4.96 34.54 -15.33
CA PHE A 470 -4.87 34.72 -16.79
C PHE A 470 -5.82 33.78 -17.55
N ASN A 471 -6.02 34.03 -18.86
CA ASN A 471 -6.95 33.27 -19.70
C ASN A 471 -8.36 33.18 -19.08
N ASN A 472 -8.92 34.36 -18.79
CA ASN A 472 -10.28 34.60 -18.34
C ASN A 472 -10.85 35.82 -19.09
N GLN A 473 -12.07 36.25 -18.74
CA GLN A 473 -12.77 37.42 -19.28
C GLN A 473 -12.76 38.61 -18.29
N LEU A 474 -11.74 38.69 -17.43
CA LEU A 474 -11.61 39.75 -16.43
C LEU A 474 -11.43 41.11 -17.11
N SER A 475 -11.97 42.15 -16.49
CA SER A 475 -12.01 43.52 -17.01
C SER A 475 -11.77 44.55 -15.91
N GLY A 476 -11.63 45.83 -16.27
CA GLY A 476 -11.37 46.90 -15.32
C GLY A 476 -9.91 46.99 -14.86
N PRO A 477 -9.55 48.01 -14.07
CA PRO A 477 -8.16 48.22 -13.64
C PRO A 477 -7.74 47.24 -12.54
N VAL A 478 -6.43 46.99 -12.44
CA VAL A 478 -5.83 46.32 -11.27
C VAL A 478 -6.12 47.18 -10.02
N PRO A 479 -6.79 46.66 -8.97
CA PRO A 479 -7.08 47.45 -7.78
C PRO A 479 -5.78 47.91 -7.08
N PRO A 480 -5.64 49.19 -6.72
CA PRO A 480 -4.46 49.67 -6.00
C PRO A 480 -4.21 48.94 -4.68
N ALA A 481 -5.27 48.45 -4.02
CA ALA A 481 -5.16 47.66 -2.79
C ALA A 481 -4.30 46.39 -2.93
N LEU A 482 -4.12 45.85 -4.13
CA LEU A 482 -3.23 44.70 -4.36
C LEU A 482 -1.75 45.02 -4.13
N SER A 483 -1.36 46.30 -4.04
CA SER A 483 0.01 46.68 -3.64
C SER A 483 0.37 46.22 -2.21
N ASN A 484 -0.64 45.87 -1.40
CA ASN A 484 -0.43 45.34 -0.05
C ASN A 484 0.06 43.87 -0.04
N LEU A 485 0.01 43.18 -1.19
CA LEU A 485 0.39 41.77 -1.31
C LEU A 485 1.91 41.64 -1.49
N THR A 486 2.69 41.97 -0.46
CA THR A 486 4.16 42.05 -0.53
C THR A 486 4.85 40.71 -0.77
N ASN A 487 4.16 39.58 -0.53
CA ASN A 487 4.68 38.22 -0.74
C ASN A 487 4.39 37.65 -2.14
N LEU A 488 3.71 38.40 -3.01
CA LEU A 488 3.31 37.91 -4.33
C LEU A 488 4.54 37.78 -5.25
N VAL A 489 4.94 36.54 -5.56
CA VAL A 489 6.16 36.24 -6.33
C VAL A 489 5.90 36.27 -7.84
N GLU A 490 4.71 35.85 -8.27
CA GLU A 490 4.36 35.76 -9.68
C GLU A 490 3.05 36.50 -9.94
N SER A 491 3.14 37.59 -10.70
CA SER A 491 2.03 38.50 -10.97
C SER A 491 1.39 38.21 -12.32
N LEU A 492 0.06 38.04 -12.29
CA LEU A 492 -0.92 38.63 -13.22
C LEU A 492 -0.40 38.91 -14.65
N HIS A 493 -0.05 37.88 -15.43
CA HIS A 493 0.12 38.00 -16.88
C HIS A 493 -1.27 38.02 -17.57
N TRP A 494 -2.04 39.10 -17.43
CA TRP A 494 -3.33 39.24 -18.14
C TRP A 494 -3.39 40.44 -19.08
N MET A 495 -2.32 41.23 -19.20
CA MET A 495 -2.20 42.32 -20.19
C MET A 495 -1.31 41.94 -21.38
N THR A 496 -1.89 41.19 -22.31
CA THR A 496 -1.68 41.38 -23.77
C THR A 496 -3.07 41.15 -24.35
N THR A 497 -3.90 42.14 -24.66
CA THR A 497 -3.72 43.22 -25.65
C THR A 497 -4.86 44.22 -25.46
N SER A 498 -4.55 45.50 -25.32
CA SER A 498 -5.46 46.62 -25.69
C SER A 498 -4.82 47.41 -26.82
#